data_AF-A0AAW8DTC9-F1
#
_entry.id   AF-A0AAW8DTC9-F1
#
_cell.length_a   1.000
_cell.length_b   1.000
_cell.length_c   1.000
_cell.angle_alpha   90.00
_cell.angle_beta   90.00
_cell.angle_gamma   90.00
#
_symmetry.space_group_name_H-M   'P 1'
#
loop_
_entity.id
_entity.type
_entity.pdbx_description
1 polymer ?
#
loop_
_entity_poly.entity_id
_entity_poly.type
_entity_poly.pdbx_seq_one_letter_code
_entity_poly.pdbx_strand_id
1 'polypeptide(L)'
;MSQASSTSTAIHWVEQGLVPDGAVRVGVRRLLRQRLVELDSGDPQAVALRSEAFFEGLRQAPLALLPEKANEQHYELPAEFFAGVLGPHRKYSCCWWPEGVQTLEQAEAAALAETCARAGLENGQRILELGCGWGSLSLWMAERFPGARITAVSNSHSQRLFITAEAAARGLGNLEVITCDFNDFETDERFDRVVSVEMFEHLRNWPRAFSHVARWLKPQGRFFMHVFVHREAPYPFEERDASDWMSRHFFSGGMMPSDDLALRCQDDLRLLHRWRWDGRHYARTSAAWLARMDARRVTLMPLLAAVYGERDAPVWWTRWRLFFISVEELFGYAEGGQWWVGHYLFEKR
;
A
#
# COMPACT_ATOMS: atom_id res chain seq x y z
N MET A 1 35.92 3.48 2.85
CA MET A 1 35.53 4.79 2.27
C MET A 1 35.29 4.77 0.74
N SER A 2 35.62 3.71 -0.03
CA SER A 2 35.39 3.70 -1.49
C SER A 2 34.00 3.23 -1.95
N GLN A 3 33.34 2.30 -1.24
CA GLN A 3 32.04 1.76 -1.66
C GLN A 3 30.88 2.76 -1.56
N ALA A 4 30.79 3.53 -0.47
CA ALA A 4 29.72 4.52 -0.28
C ALA A 4 29.71 5.62 -1.36
N SER A 5 30.89 6.03 -1.85
CA SER A 5 31.04 6.99 -2.94
C SER A 5 30.56 6.42 -4.29
N SER A 6 30.85 5.15 -4.56
CA SER A 6 30.41 4.47 -5.79
C SER A 6 28.89 4.26 -5.85
N THR A 7 28.25 3.91 -4.72
CA THR A 7 26.79 3.73 -4.63
C THR A 7 26.05 5.04 -4.86
N SER A 8 26.51 6.13 -4.24
CA SER A 8 25.94 7.47 -4.43
C SER A 8 26.03 7.93 -5.90
N THR A 9 27.18 7.70 -6.53
CA THR A 9 27.39 8.05 -7.95
C THR A 9 26.49 7.24 -8.88
N ALA A 10 26.34 5.93 -8.63
CA ALA A 10 25.47 5.08 -9.41
C ALA A 10 23.99 5.49 -9.28
N ILE A 11 23.52 5.77 -8.06
CA ILE A 11 22.16 6.29 -7.81
C ILE A 11 21.95 7.60 -8.55
N HIS A 12 22.92 8.51 -8.50
CA HIS A 12 22.83 9.77 -9.22
C HIS A 12 22.65 9.56 -10.73
N TRP A 13 23.44 8.69 -11.37
CA TRP A 13 23.27 8.39 -12.80
C TRP A 13 21.93 7.75 -13.13
N VAL A 14 21.44 6.87 -12.25
CA VAL A 14 20.12 6.26 -12.38
C VAL A 14 19.03 7.34 -12.30
N GLU A 15 19.10 8.26 -11.34
CA GLU A 15 18.15 9.37 -11.18
C GLU A 15 18.17 10.37 -12.34
N GLN A 16 19.32 10.56 -12.99
CA GLN A 16 19.45 11.37 -14.21
C GLN A 16 18.92 10.66 -15.47
N GLY A 17 18.44 9.42 -15.36
CA GLY A 17 17.92 8.64 -16.49
C GLY A 17 19.01 8.16 -17.46
N LEU A 18 20.28 8.13 -17.03
CA LEU A 18 21.42 7.72 -17.85
C LEU A 18 21.60 6.20 -17.92
N VAL A 19 20.88 5.45 -17.09
CA VAL A 19 20.99 3.99 -16.97
C VAL A 19 19.77 3.32 -17.60
N PRO A 20 19.95 2.42 -18.58
CA PRO A 20 18.82 1.72 -19.20
C PRO A 20 18.04 0.86 -18.19
N ASP A 21 16.72 0.76 -18.37
CA ASP A 21 15.82 0.00 -17.48
C ASP A 21 16.30 -1.44 -17.22
N GLY A 22 16.87 -2.12 -18.24
CA GLY A 22 17.40 -3.47 -18.08
C GLY A 22 18.53 -3.55 -17.04
N ALA A 23 19.42 -2.56 -17.01
CA ALA A 23 20.49 -2.47 -16.01
C ALA A 23 19.94 -2.09 -14.63
N VAL A 24 18.97 -1.16 -14.58
CA VAL A 24 18.26 -0.82 -13.34
C VAL A 24 17.64 -2.06 -12.70
N ARG A 25 16.89 -2.86 -13.48
CA ARG A 25 16.25 -4.10 -13.02
C ARG A 25 17.25 -5.13 -12.50
N VAL A 26 18.40 -5.28 -13.15
CA VAL A 26 19.49 -6.13 -12.64
C VAL A 26 20.01 -5.63 -11.30
N GLY A 27 20.17 -4.30 -11.14
CA GLY A 27 20.53 -3.66 -9.88
C GLY A 27 19.51 -3.94 -8.77
N VAL A 28 18.22 -3.74 -9.05
CA VAL A 28 17.14 -4.02 -8.09
C VAL A 28 17.16 -5.50 -7.68
N ARG A 29 17.21 -6.45 -8.63
CA ARG A 29 17.27 -7.89 -8.32
C ARG A 29 18.48 -8.27 -7.47
N ARG A 30 19.61 -7.59 -7.63
CA ARG A 30 20.80 -7.80 -6.79
C ARG A 30 20.55 -7.34 -5.36
N LEU A 31 19.94 -6.16 -5.16
CA LEU A 31 19.57 -5.66 -3.84
C LEU A 31 18.53 -6.57 -3.16
N LEU A 32 17.57 -7.09 -3.91
CA LEU A 32 16.59 -8.07 -3.41
C LEU A 32 17.26 -9.37 -2.94
N ARG A 33 18.20 -9.91 -3.71
CA ARG A 33 19.00 -11.07 -3.28
C ARG A 33 19.76 -10.81 -2.00
N GLN A 34 20.40 -9.65 -1.91
CA GLN A 34 21.13 -9.25 -0.71
C GLN A 34 20.18 -9.18 0.49
N ARG A 35 19.00 -8.56 0.33
CA ARG A 35 17.98 -8.51 1.37
C ARG A 35 17.55 -9.92 1.81
N LEU A 36 17.32 -10.85 0.89
CA LEU A 36 16.96 -12.22 1.24
C LEU A 36 18.05 -12.92 2.06
N VAL A 37 19.33 -12.73 1.71
CA VAL A 37 20.47 -13.23 2.50
C VAL A 37 20.56 -12.55 3.87
N GLU A 38 20.22 -11.27 3.98
CA GLU A 38 20.17 -10.57 5.27
C GLU A 38 19.04 -11.09 6.18
N LEU A 39 17.91 -11.51 5.59
CA LEU A 39 16.74 -12.04 6.30
C LEU A 39 16.93 -13.51 6.71
N ASP A 40 17.55 -14.32 5.85
CA ASP A 40 17.85 -15.72 6.11
C ASP A 40 19.28 -15.90 6.63
N SER A 41 19.43 -16.01 7.95
CA SER A 41 20.75 -16.30 8.55
C SER A 41 21.19 -17.76 8.38
N GLY A 42 20.37 -18.62 7.77
CA GLY A 42 20.58 -20.08 7.74
C GLY A 42 20.45 -20.76 9.11
N ASP A 43 20.10 -19.99 10.15
CA ASP A 43 19.94 -20.42 11.53
C ASP A 43 18.49 -20.19 11.98
N PRO A 44 17.70 -21.26 12.16
CA PRO A 44 16.30 -21.15 12.54
C PRO A 44 16.10 -20.48 13.91
N GLN A 45 17.05 -20.62 14.85
CA GLN A 45 16.94 -19.99 16.16
C GLN A 45 17.12 -18.47 16.06
N ALA A 46 18.11 -18.02 15.28
CA ALA A 46 18.33 -16.59 15.07
C ALA A 46 17.16 -15.92 14.31
N VAL A 47 16.58 -16.59 13.32
CA VAL A 47 15.39 -16.11 12.60
C VAL A 47 14.19 -15.98 13.53
N ALA A 48 13.94 -16.98 14.38
CA ALA A 48 12.87 -16.93 15.36
C ALA A 48 13.05 -15.78 16.36
N LEU A 49 14.26 -15.63 16.94
CA LEU A 49 14.56 -14.55 17.89
C LEU A 49 14.39 -13.17 17.27
N ARG A 50 14.80 -12.98 16.01
CA ARG A 50 14.63 -11.72 15.29
C ARG A 50 13.16 -11.39 15.06
N SER A 51 12.38 -12.39 14.68
CA SER A 51 10.94 -12.24 14.47
C SER A 51 10.24 -11.87 15.78
N GLU A 52 10.54 -12.57 16.88
CA GLU A 52 10.02 -12.23 18.21
C GLU A 52 10.41 -10.82 18.66
N ALA A 53 11.68 -10.43 18.47
CA ALA A 53 12.14 -9.08 18.80
C ALA A 53 11.42 -8.01 17.97
N PHE A 54 11.15 -8.28 16.69
CA PHE A 54 10.36 -7.38 15.84
C PHE A 54 8.93 -7.24 16.39
N PHE A 55 8.26 -8.35 16.69
CA PHE A 55 6.89 -8.34 17.23
C PHE A 55 6.77 -7.61 18.57
N GLU A 56 7.71 -7.83 19.49
CA GLU A 56 7.73 -7.13 20.78
C GLU A 56 7.96 -5.62 20.57
N GLY A 57 8.85 -5.26 19.63
CA GLY A 57 9.05 -3.88 19.21
C GLY A 57 7.77 -3.20 18.71
N LEU A 58 6.90 -3.91 17.99
CA LEU A 58 5.62 -3.36 17.52
C LEU A 58 4.70 -2.97 18.68
N ARG A 59 4.65 -3.77 19.76
CA ARG A 59 3.79 -3.51 20.93
C ARG A 59 4.18 -2.21 21.65
N GLN A 60 5.46 -1.89 21.65
CA GLN A 60 6.01 -0.72 22.34
C GLN A 60 6.07 0.53 21.45
N ALA A 61 5.94 0.37 20.13
CA ALA A 61 5.97 1.46 19.18
C ALA A 61 4.70 2.35 19.26
N PRO A 62 4.78 3.62 18.83
CA PRO A 62 3.59 4.40 18.51
C PRO A 62 2.79 3.73 17.39
N LEU A 63 1.53 4.14 17.21
CA LEU A 63 0.63 3.52 16.23
C LEU A 63 1.17 3.70 14.80
N ALA A 64 1.54 4.93 14.42
CA ALA A 64 2.36 5.23 13.25
C ALA A 64 3.54 6.16 13.64
N LEU A 65 4.70 6.00 13.00
CA LEU A 65 5.94 6.73 13.39
C LEU A 65 6.05 8.13 12.78
N LEU A 66 5.70 8.29 11.51
CA LEU A 66 5.97 9.50 10.72
C LEU A 66 4.80 9.78 9.75
N PRO A 67 3.58 10.02 10.27
CA PRO A 67 2.40 10.18 9.42
C PRO A 67 2.52 11.37 8.45
N GLU A 68 3.16 12.46 8.87
CA GLU A 68 3.37 13.65 8.05
C GLU A 68 4.29 13.39 6.84
N LYS A 69 5.39 12.64 7.03
CA LYS A 69 6.32 12.31 5.93
C LYS A 69 5.72 11.36 4.90
N ALA A 70 4.84 10.45 5.33
CA ALA A 70 4.13 9.58 4.39
C ALA A 70 3.21 10.39 3.45
N ASN A 71 2.64 11.50 3.93
CA ASN A 71 1.84 12.41 3.13
C ASN A 71 2.66 13.20 2.12
N GLU A 72 3.80 13.72 2.55
CA GLU A 72 4.74 14.46 1.69
C GLU A 72 5.33 13.55 0.59
N GLN A 73 5.57 12.27 0.85
CA GLN A 73 6.28 11.41 -0.10
C GLN A 73 5.42 10.79 -1.22
N HIS A 74 4.16 10.42 -0.93
CA HIS A 74 3.31 9.71 -1.90
C HIS A 74 2.10 10.49 -2.39
N TYR A 75 1.61 11.48 -1.64
CA TYR A 75 0.33 12.13 -1.91
C TYR A 75 0.45 13.60 -2.31
N GLU A 76 1.68 14.09 -2.56
CA GLU A 76 1.94 15.43 -3.08
C GLU A 76 1.49 15.62 -4.53
N LEU A 77 1.46 14.55 -5.33
CA LEU A 77 0.98 14.65 -6.71
C LEU A 77 -0.54 14.82 -6.75
N PRO A 78 -1.05 15.65 -7.68
CA PRO A 78 -2.47 15.93 -7.76
C PRO A 78 -3.24 14.73 -8.35
N ALA A 79 -4.56 14.67 -8.13
CA ALA A 79 -5.41 13.56 -8.56
C ALA A 79 -5.29 13.26 -10.07
N GLU A 80 -4.99 14.27 -10.88
CA GLU A 80 -4.78 14.21 -12.32
C GLU A 80 -3.58 13.34 -12.71
N PHE A 81 -2.51 13.35 -11.90
CA PHE A 81 -1.38 12.46 -12.13
C PHE A 81 -1.82 11.00 -11.97
N PHE A 82 -2.49 10.71 -10.86
CA PHE A 82 -3.02 9.37 -10.58
C PHE A 82 -4.08 8.97 -11.61
N ALA A 83 -4.86 9.90 -12.14
CA ALA A 83 -5.78 9.65 -13.25
C ALA A 83 -5.07 9.23 -14.54
N GLY A 84 -3.88 9.76 -14.80
CA GLY A 84 -3.07 9.38 -15.95
C GLY A 84 -2.32 8.06 -15.79
N VAL A 85 -2.00 7.65 -14.57
CA VAL A 85 -1.18 6.46 -14.31
C VAL A 85 -2.01 5.23 -13.92
N LEU A 86 -3.08 5.41 -13.14
CA LEU A 86 -3.92 4.33 -12.64
C LEU A 86 -5.05 3.97 -13.63
N GLY A 87 -5.91 3.04 -13.24
CA GLY A 87 -7.15 2.76 -13.94
C GLY A 87 -8.30 3.71 -13.54
N PRO A 88 -9.51 3.46 -14.08
CA PRO A 88 -10.67 4.31 -13.89
C PRO A 88 -11.15 4.37 -12.43
N HIS A 89 -10.85 3.36 -11.62
CA HIS A 89 -11.20 3.33 -10.20
C HIS A 89 -10.14 3.97 -9.31
N ARG A 90 -9.00 4.43 -9.87
CA ARG A 90 -7.89 5.06 -9.12
C ARG A 90 -7.36 4.15 -8.00
N LYS A 91 -7.30 2.84 -8.25
CA LYS A 91 -6.84 1.88 -7.24
C LYS A 91 -5.32 1.91 -7.16
N TYR A 92 -4.80 2.72 -6.24
CA TYR A 92 -3.35 2.81 -5.98
C TYR A 92 -2.90 1.73 -4.99
N SER A 93 -3.10 0.47 -5.36
CA SER A 93 -2.71 -0.73 -4.61
C SER A 93 -2.80 -1.95 -5.54
N CYS A 94 -2.27 -3.11 -5.13
CA CYS A 94 -2.21 -4.32 -5.95
C CYS A 94 -3.55 -4.68 -6.61
N CYS A 95 -3.60 -4.82 -7.94
CA CYS A 95 -4.78 -5.27 -8.66
C CYS A 95 -4.84 -6.79 -8.79
N TRP A 96 -6.02 -7.33 -9.09
CA TRP A 96 -6.25 -8.76 -9.22
C TRP A 96 -6.27 -9.13 -10.70
N TRP A 97 -5.42 -10.09 -11.09
CA TRP A 97 -5.24 -10.49 -12.49
C TRP A 97 -5.57 -11.97 -12.69
N PRO A 98 -6.82 -12.40 -12.47
CA PRO A 98 -7.23 -13.77 -12.70
C PRO A 98 -7.22 -14.11 -14.20
N GLU A 99 -7.46 -15.37 -14.53
CA GLU A 99 -7.63 -15.81 -15.91
C GLU A 99 -8.69 -14.97 -16.64
N GLY A 100 -8.41 -14.59 -17.89
CA GLY A 100 -9.29 -13.74 -18.69
C GLY A 100 -9.15 -12.23 -18.45
N VAL A 101 -8.49 -11.78 -17.38
CA VAL A 101 -8.24 -10.35 -17.13
C VAL A 101 -6.95 -9.90 -17.81
N GLN A 102 -7.07 -8.95 -18.74
CA GLN A 102 -5.97 -8.53 -19.62
C GLN A 102 -5.63 -7.05 -19.55
N THR A 103 -6.50 -6.21 -19.00
CA THR A 103 -6.32 -4.76 -18.90
C THR A 103 -6.27 -4.31 -17.44
N LEU A 104 -5.63 -3.15 -17.19
CA LEU A 104 -5.58 -2.58 -15.84
C LEU A 104 -6.98 -2.22 -15.34
N GLU A 105 -7.86 -1.72 -16.22
CA GLU A 105 -9.27 -1.45 -15.94
C GLU A 105 -9.98 -2.69 -15.35
N GLN A 106 -9.86 -3.82 -16.04
CA GLN A 106 -10.45 -5.08 -15.60
C GLN A 106 -9.82 -5.56 -14.30
N ALA A 107 -8.51 -5.37 -14.13
CA ALA A 107 -7.80 -5.80 -12.93
C ALA A 107 -8.15 -4.97 -11.68
N GLU A 108 -8.37 -3.66 -11.83
CA GLU A 108 -8.88 -2.81 -10.76
C GLU A 108 -10.28 -3.26 -10.34
N ALA A 109 -11.20 -3.41 -11.29
CA ALA A 109 -12.57 -3.84 -11.02
C ALA A 109 -12.62 -5.24 -10.40
N ALA A 110 -11.81 -6.19 -10.90
CA ALA A 110 -11.70 -7.53 -10.34
C ALA A 110 -11.17 -7.50 -8.90
N ALA A 111 -10.19 -6.65 -8.60
CA ALA A 111 -9.66 -6.51 -7.25
C ALA A 111 -10.71 -5.95 -6.28
N LEU A 112 -11.43 -4.90 -6.68
CA LEU A 112 -12.48 -4.28 -5.86
C LEU A 112 -13.63 -5.25 -5.60
N ALA A 113 -14.05 -6.01 -6.62
CA ALA A 113 -15.06 -7.05 -6.48
C ALA A 113 -14.61 -8.15 -5.51
N GLU A 114 -13.38 -8.65 -5.65
CA GLU A 114 -12.82 -9.70 -4.79
C GLU A 114 -12.64 -9.21 -3.34
N THR A 115 -12.24 -7.95 -3.15
CA THR A 115 -12.19 -7.30 -1.83
C THR A 115 -13.58 -7.26 -1.20
N CYS A 116 -14.61 -6.82 -1.92
CA CYS A 116 -15.99 -6.81 -1.42
C CYS A 116 -16.47 -8.22 -1.04
N ALA A 117 -16.17 -9.22 -1.88
CA ALA A 117 -16.56 -10.60 -1.66
C ALA A 117 -15.89 -11.19 -0.41
N ARG A 118 -14.56 -11.06 -0.28
CA ARG A 118 -13.80 -11.59 0.87
C ARG A 118 -14.11 -10.88 2.18
N ALA A 119 -14.38 -9.57 2.12
CA ALA A 119 -14.83 -8.80 3.28
C ALA A 119 -16.30 -9.09 3.65
N GLY A 120 -17.06 -9.78 2.78
CA GLY A 120 -18.49 -10.03 3.00
C GLY A 120 -19.29 -8.74 3.08
N LEU A 121 -19.01 -7.80 2.19
CA LEU A 121 -19.72 -6.52 2.10
C LEU A 121 -21.08 -6.72 1.45
N GLU A 122 -22.10 -6.15 2.07
CA GLU A 122 -23.49 -6.28 1.65
C GLU A 122 -24.22 -4.96 1.77
N ASN A 123 -25.31 -4.84 1.00
CA ASN A 123 -26.17 -3.67 1.06
C ASN A 123 -26.84 -3.54 2.44
N GLY A 124 -26.95 -2.31 2.97
CA GLY A 124 -27.54 -2.05 4.30
C GLY A 124 -26.54 -2.05 5.46
N GLN A 125 -25.28 -2.42 5.23
CA GLN A 125 -24.24 -2.43 6.26
C GLN A 125 -23.70 -1.02 6.57
N ARG A 126 -23.21 -0.83 7.80
CA ARG A 126 -22.31 0.28 8.16
C ARG A 126 -20.87 -0.19 7.96
N ILE A 127 -20.13 0.51 7.11
CA ILE A 127 -18.79 0.12 6.67
C ILE A 127 -17.81 1.24 7.02
N LEU A 128 -16.73 0.90 7.72
CA LEU A 128 -15.59 1.78 7.94
C LEU A 128 -14.44 1.37 7.03
N GLU A 129 -13.92 2.28 6.23
CA GLU A 129 -12.71 2.10 5.42
C GLU A 129 -11.55 2.89 6.02
N LEU A 130 -10.47 2.18 6.37
CA LEU A 130 -9.26 2.76 6.91
C LEU A 130 -8.23 2.95 5.79
N GLY A 131 -7.83 4.21 5.55
CA GLY A 131 -6.88 4.56 4.50
C GLY A 131 -7.49 4.48 3.10
N CYS A 132 -8.45 5.37 2.79
CA CYS A 132 -9.22 5.26 1.56
C CYS A 132 -8.50 5.71 0.27
N GLY A 133 -7.29 6.29 0.37
CA GLY A 133 -6.52 6.75 -0.78
C GLY A 133 -7.33 7.69 -1.68
N TRP A 134 -7.34 7.42 -3.00
CA TRP A 134 -8.15 8.15 -3.98
C TRP A 134 -9.62 7.65 -4.07
N GLY A 135 -10.10 6.92 -3.07
CA GLY A 135 -11.49 6.49 -2.94
C GLY A 135 -11.89 5.32 -3.84
N SER A 136 -10.91 4.50 -4.27
CA SER A 136 -11.19 3.40 -5.19
C SER A 136 -12.22 2.42 -4.65
N LEU A 137 -12.07 2.03 -3.38
CA LEU A 137 -13.03 1.15 -2.72
C LEU A 137 -14.22 1.93 -2.18
N SER A 138 -14.02 3.15 -1.65
CA SER A 138 -15.11 4.00 -1.14
C SER A 138 -16.21 4.25 -2.17
N LEU A 139 -15.83 4.72 -3.36
CA LEU A 139 -16.77 5.03 -4.45
C LEU A 139 -17.38 3.75 -5.02
N TRP A 140 -16.60 2.68 -5.12
CA TRP A 140 -17.10 1.37 -5.57
C TRP A 140 -18.16 0.81 -4.62
N MET A 141 -17.91 0.83 -3.30
CA MET A 141 -18.89 0.38 -2.30
C MET A 141 -20.14 1.26 -2.33
N ALA A 142 -19.98 2.58 -2.43
CA ALA A 142 -21.09 3.53 -2.43
C ALA A 142 -22.05 3.29 -3.61
N GLU A 143 -21.50 3.05 -4.80
CA GLU A 143 -22.27 2.74 -6.00
C GLU A 143 -22.93 1.34 -5.94
N ARG A 144 -22.20 0.32 -5.47
CA ARG A 144 -22.68 -1.08 -5.47
C ARG A 144 -23.68 -1.37 -4.35
N PHE A 145 -23.63 -0.61 -3.26
CA PHE A 145 -24.42 -0.84 -2.04
C PHE A 145 -25.16 0.44 -1.62
N PRO A 146 -26.18 0.89 -2.37
CA PRO A 146 -26.85 2.18 -2.16
C PRO A 146 -27.54 2.34 -0.79
N GLY A 147 -27.86 1.23 -0.12
CA GLY A 147 -28.41 1.20 1.24
C GLY A 147 -27.37 1.06 2.35
N ALA A 148 -26.09 0.81 2.02
CA ALA A 148 -25.01 0.84 3.00
C ALA A 148 -24.75 2.29 3.48
N ARG A 149 -24.02 2.45 4.58
CA ARG A 149 -23.46 3.72 5.04
C ARG A 149 -21.97 3.55 5.18
N ILE A 150 -21.20 4.31 4.41
CA ILE A 150 -19.75 4.16 4.33
C ILE A 150 -19.10 5.39 4.97
N THR A 151 -18.22 5.14 5.92
CA THR A 151 -17.32 6.13 6.50
C THR A 151 -15.91 5.79 6.04
N ALA A 152 -15.30 6.66 5.25
CA ALA A 152 -13.94 6.49 4.73
C ALA A 152 -12.99 7.46 5.44
N VAL A 153 -11.85 6.96 5.91
CA VAL A 153 -10.85 7.77 6.62
C VAL A 153 -9.61 7.90 5.74
N SER A 154 -9.17 9.14 5.55
CA SER A 154 -7.88 9.48 4.92
C SER A 154 -7.18 10.54 5.77
N ASN A 155 -5.86 10.56 5.75
CA ASN A 155 -5.05 11.62 6.35
C ASN A 155 -4.81 12.80 5.38
N SER A 156 -5.37 12.76 4.16
CA SER A 156 -5.17 13.75 3.11
C SER A 156 -6.44 14.56 2.81
N HIS A 157 -6.30 15.88 2.86
CA HIS A 157 -7.36 16.81 2.47
C HIS A 157 -7.67 16.74 0.96
N SER A 158 -6.65 16.58 0.11
CA SER A 158 -6.83 16.52 -1.35
C SER A 158 -7.60 15.27 -1.78
N GLN A 159 -7.33 14.13 -1.13
CA GLN A 159 -8.08 12.89 -1.33
C GLN A 159 -9.55 13.06 -0.93
N ARG A 160 -9.83 13.63 0.24
CA ARG A 160 -11.21 13.91 0.66
C ARG A 160 -11.95 14.80 -0.34
N LEU A 161 -11.34 15.88 -0.81
CA LEU A 161 -11.96 16.79 -1.77
C LEU A 161 -12.29 16.07 -3.08
N PHE A 162 -11.34 15.28 -3.60
CA PHE A 162 -11.55 14.47 -4.81
C PHE A 162 -12.72 13.49 -4.65
N ILE A 163 -12.72 12.69 -3.59
CA ILE A 163 -13.74 11.66 -3.36
C ILE A 163 -15.12 12.29 -3.18
N THR A 164 -15.20 13.39 -2.44
CA THR A 164 -16.47 14.11 -2.21
C THR A 164 -17.03 14.67 -3.52
N ALA A 165 -16.17 15.23 -4.38
CA ALA A 165 -16.57 15.73 -5.69
C ALA A 165 -17.07 14.59 -6.60
N GLU A 166 -16.36 13.46 -6.65
CA GLU A 166 -16.78 12.28 -7.41
C GLU A 166 -18.10 11.69 -6.90
N ALA A 167 -18.29 11.61 -5.57
CA ALA A 167 -19.52 11.15 -4.97
C ALA A 167 -20.70 12.05 -5.34
N ALA A 168 -20.52 13.37 -5.25
CA ALA A 168 -21.54 14.35 -5.65
C ALA A 168 -21.89 14.26 -7.14
N ALA A 169 -20.88 14.15 -8.02
CA ALA A 169 -21.06 14.03 -9.46
C ALA A 169 -21.84 12.76 -9.85
N ARG A 170 -21.72 11.68 -9.07
CA ARG A 170 -22.40 10.40 -9.27
C ARG A 170 -23.70 10.26 -8.48
N GLY A 171 -24.09 11.26 -7.68
CA GLY A 171 -25.29 11.21 -6.84
C GLY A 171 -25.20 10.23 -5.67
N LEU A 172 -24.00 9.93 -5.18
CA LEU A 172 -23.75 8.98 -4.10
C LEU A 172 -23.89 9.67 -2.73
N GLY A 173 -25.06 9.55 -2.11
CA GLY A 173 -25.38 10.15 -0.81
C GLY A 173 -25.04 9.30 0.42
N ASN A 174 -24.44 8.12 0.22
CA ASN A 174 -24.19 7.11 1.25
C ASN A 174 -22.71 7.01 1.68
N LEU A 175 -21.87 7.96 1.26
CA LEU A 175 -20.44 8.02 1.56
C LEU A 175 -20.09 9.30 2.32
N GLU A 176 -19.46 9.13 3.47
CA GLU A 176 -18.83 10.20 4.24
C GLU A 176 -17.30 10.00 4.24
N VAL A 177 -16.55 11.08 4.03
CA VAL A 177 -15.08 11.04 4.03
C VAL A 177 -14.55 11.96 5.13
N ILE A 178 -13.80 11.38 6.07
CA ILE A 178 -13.21 12.06 7.21
C ILE A 178 -11.71 12.23 6.94
N THR A 179 -11.22 13.47 7.06
CA THR A 179 -9.78 13.75 7.06
C THR A 179 -9.27 13.72 8.50
N CYS A 180 -8.44 12.73 8.86
CA CYS A 180 -7.92 12.54 10.20
C CYS A 180 -6.60 11.74 10.15
N ASP A 181 -5.64 12.08 11.02
CA ASP A 181 -4.51 11.21 11.30
C ASP A 181 -5.01 9.95 12.03
N PHE A 182 -4.58 8.78 11.56
CA PHE A 182 -4.99 7.52 12.18
C PHE A 182 -4.55 7.37 13.64
N ASN A 183 -3.47 8.05 14.06
CA ASN A 183 -3.05 8.12 15.46
C ASN A 183 -4.13 8.72 16.37
N ASP A 184 -4.94 9.62 15.81
CA ASP A 184 -5.93 10.43 16.54
C ASP A 184 -7.38 10.04 16.23
N PHE A 185 -7.61 9.15 15.25
CA PHE A 185 -8.94 8.74 14.85
C PHE A 185 -9.62 7.91 15.94
N GLU A 186 -10.72 8.43 16.48
CA GLU A 186 -11.60 7.75 17.41
C GLU A 186 -13.07 8.00 17.04
N THR A 187 -13.94 7.03 17.34
CA THR A 187 -15.38 7.14 17.08
C THR A 187 -16.20 6.24 18.00
N ASP A 188 -17.36 6.75 18.41
CA ASP A 188 -18.38 6.00 19.15
C ASP A 188 -19.28 5.15 18.24
N GLU A 189 -19.13 5.29 16.92
CA GLU A 189 -19.86 4.47 15.97
C GLU A 189 -19.42 3.00 16.00
N ARG A 190 -20.33 2.12 15.58
CA ARG A 190 -20.07 0.68 15.46
C ARG A 190 -20.43 0.19 14.07
N PHE A 191 -19.52 -0.56 13.48
CA PHE A 191 -19.58 -0.97 12.08
C PHE A 191 -19.85 -2.46 11.95
N ASP A 192 -20.61 -2.82 10.91
CA ASP A 192 -20.78 -4.22 10.48
C ASP A 192 -19.51 -4.73 9.81
N ARG A 193 -18.79 -3.84 9.13
CA ARG A 193 -17.53 -4.14 8.46
C ARG A 193 -16.51 -3.03 8.69
N VAL A 194 -15.28 -3.43 8.98
CA VAL A 194 -14.11 -2.56 8.84
C VAL A 194 -13.26 -3.14 7.70
N VAL A 195 -12.81 -2.30 6.79
CA VAL A 195 -11.96 -2.71 5.67
C VAL A 195 -10.72 -1.83 5.62
N SER A 196 -9.59 -2.43 5.23
CA SER A 196 -8.33 -1.73 5.03
C SER A 196 -7.63 -2.31 3.81
N VAL A 197 -7.19 -1.45 2.90
CA VAL A 197 -6.45 -1.85 1.69
C VAL A 197 -5.15 -1.07 1.64
N GLU A 198 -4.02 -1.75 1.82
CA GLU A 198 -2.66 -1.18 1.76
C GLU A 198 -2.50 0.07 2.64
N MET A 199 -2.87 -0.08 3.92
CA MET A 199 -2.71 0.95 4.97
C MET A 199 -1.87 0.46 6.15
N PHE A 200 -1.95 -0.83 6.51
CA PHE A 200 -1.30 -1.38 7.72
C PHE A 200 0.23 -1.46 7.63
N GLU A 201 0.81 -1.45 6.43
CA GLU A 201 2.25 -1.29 6.17
C GLU A 201 2.80 0.06 6.66
N HIS A 202 1.94 1.08 6.79
CA HIS A 202 2.31 2.39 7.34
C HIS A 202 2.21 2.42 8.87
N LEU A 203 1.54 1.43 9.47
CA LEU A 203 1.43 1.28 10.92
C LEU A 203 2.63 0.50 11.46
N ARG A 204 2.94 0.75 12.73
CA ARG A 204 3.89 -0.05 13.52
C ARG A 204 3.16 -0.90 14.54
N ASN A 205 2.33 -0.28 15.37
CA ASN A 205 1.67 -1.01 16.47
C ASN A 205 0.40 -1.71 16.00
N TRP A 206 0.54 -2.81 15.26
CA TRP A 206 -0.59 -3.65 14.81
C TRP A 206 -1.45 -4.17 15.97
N PRO A 207 -0.91 -4.64 17.11
CA PRO A 207 -1.74 -5.04 18.24
C PRO A 207 -2.68 -3.93 18.72
N ARG A 208 -2.17 -2.69 18.87
CA ARG A 208 -3.00 -1.54 19.24
C ARG A 208 -4.01 -1.19 18.15
N ALA A 209 -3.62 -1.22 16.87
CA ALA A 209 -4.53 -0.98 15.74
C ALA A 209 -5.67 -2.01 15.72
N PHE A 210 -5.37 -3.29 15.93
CA PHE A 210 -6.36 -4.37 15.99
C PHE A 210 -7.31 -4.19 17.17
N SER A 211 -6.81 -3.73 18.31
CA SER A 211 -7.63 -3.38 19.46
C SER A 211 -8.62 -2.24 19.14
N HIS A 212 -8.15 -1.18 18.47
CA HIS A 212 -9.01 -0.09 18.01
C HIS A 212 -10.11 -0.61 17.08
N VAL A 213 -9.74 -1.41 16.07
CA VAL A 213 -10.68 -2.04 15.14
C VAL A 213 -11.71 -2.90 15.88
N ALA A 214 -11.30 -3.71 16.85
CA ALA A 214 -12.21 -4.53 17.64
C ALA A 214 -13.24 -3.70 18.42
N ARG A 215 -12.86 -2.51 18.93
CA ARG A 215 -13.79 -1.58 19.58
C ARG A 215 -14.80 -1.00 18.59
N TRP A 216 -14.39 -0.70 17.37
CA TRP A 216 -15.27 -0.15 16.33
C TRP A 216 -16.21 -1.21 15.72
N LEU A 217 -15.90 -2.50 15.84
CA LEU A 217 -16.78 -3.58 15.37
C LEU A 217 -18.00 -3.79 16.27
N LYS A 218 -19.16 -3.98 15.63
CA LYS A 218 -20.35 -4.61 16.24
C LYS A 218 -20.01 -6.07 16.67
N PRO A 219 -20.83 -6.70 17.54
CA PRO A 219 -20.57 -8.08 17.99
C PRO A 219 -20.39 -9.12 16.88
N GLN A 220 -21.08 -8.97 15.76
CA GLN A 220 -20.98 -9.85 14.58
C GLN A 220 -20.21 -9.18 13.42
N GLY A 221 -19.52 -8.07 13.72
CA GLY A 221 -18.76 -7.32 12.75
C GLY A 221 -17.52 -8.08 12.31
N ARG A 222 -17.05 -7.80 11.09
CA ARG A 222 -15.83 -8.38 10.55
C ARG A 222 -14.83 -7.32 10.11
N PHE A 223 -13.55 -7.62 10.28
CA PHE A 223 -12.46 -6.81 9.78
C PHE A 223 -11.76 -7.53 8.63
N PHE A 224 -11.67 -6.87 7.48
CA PHE A 224 -10.90 -7.34 6.34
C PHE A 224 -9.66 -6.47 6.14
N MET A 225 -8.50 -7.11 6.08
CA MET A 225 -7.22 -6.47 5.83
C MET A 225 -6.59 -7.03 4.55
N HIS A 226 -6.27 -6.13 3.62
CA HIS A 226 -5.45 -6.38 2.44
C HIS A 226 -4.13 -5.63 2.62
N VAL A 227 -3.01 -6.35 2.59
CA VAL A 227 -1.68 -5.79 2.85
C VAL A 227 -0.61 -6.58 2.11
N PHE A 228 0.41 -5.92 1.59
CA PHE A 228 1.56 -6.63 1.04
C PHE A 228 2.46 -7.15 2.15
N VAL A 229 3.10 -8.30 1.91
CA VAL A 229 3.92 -9.00 2.91
C VAL A 229 5.12 -9.66 2.26
N HIS A 230 6.16 -9.89 3.06
CA HIS A 230 7.20 -10.87 2.77
C HIS A 230 6.79 -12.23 3.34
N ARG A 231 7.21 -13.32 2.68
CA ARG A 231 6.84 -14.69 3.01
C ARG A 231 7.07 -15.07 4.48
N GLU A 232 8.21 -14.69 5.05
CA GLU A 232 8.68 -15.21 6.34
C GLU A 232 9.03 -14.11 7.33
N ALA A 233 9.93 -13.23 6.94
CA ALA A 233 10.51 -12.24 7.85
C ALA A 233 9.89 -10.84 7.68
N PRO A 234 9.47 -10.18 8.76
CA PRO A 234 9.13 -8.76 8.72
C PRO A 234 10.40 -7.90 8.80
N TYR A 235 10.35 -6.69 8.25
CA TYR A 235 11.43 -5.71 8.42
C TYR A 235 10.92 -4.28 8.23
N PRO A 236 11.52 -3.29 8.91
CA PRO A 236 11.14 -1.90 8.73
C PRO A 236 11.76 -1.34 7.44
N PHE A 237 11.08 -0.37 6.83
CA PHE A 237 11.67 0.48 5.79
C PHE A 237 12.39 1.65 6.48
N GLU A 238 13.66 1.43 6.78
CA GLU A 238 14.56 2.40 7.43
C GLU A 238 15.60 2.91 6.46
N GLU A 239 16.04 4.15 6.67
CA GLU A 239 17.20 4.73 6.01
C GLU A 239 18.46 4.43 6.84
N ARG A 240 19.20 3.38 6.48
CA ARG A 240 20.47 3.01 7.15
C ARG A 240 21.65 3.57 6.36
N ASP A 241 21.58 3.49 5.03
CA ASP A 241 22.61 4.06 4.15
C ASP A 241 22.04 4.58 2.82
N ALA A 242 22.93 4.99 1.91
CA ALA A 242 22.54 5.55 0.61
C ALA A 242 21.77 4.57 -0.30
N SER A 243 21.88 3.26 -0.07
CA SER A 243 21.18 2.23 -0.84
C SER A 243 19.71 2.05 -0.44
N ASP A 244 19.29 2.58 0.72
CA ASP A 244 17.89 2.60 1.17
C ASP A 244 17.08 3.73 0.48
N TRP A 245 17.40 4.02 -0.78
CA TRP A 245 16.80 5.06 -1.61
C TRP A 245 15.27 4.99 -1.65
N MET A 246 14.73 3.77 -1.74
CA MET A 246 13.28 3.55 -1.75
C MET A 246 12.63 3.90 -0.41
N SER A 247 13.26 3.54 0.71
CA SER A 247 12.81 3.94 2.05
C SER A 247 12.79 5.47 2.19
N ARG A 248 13.84 6.13 1.70
CA ARG A 248 13.97 7.60 1.76
C ARG A 248 12.91 8.34 0.96
N HIS A 249 12.59 7.86 -0.23
CA HIS A 249 11.73 8.61 -1.15
C HIS A 249 10.27 8.18 -1.13
N PHE A 250 9.98 6.95 -0.72
CA PHE A 250 8.64 6.38 -0.83
C PHE A 250 8.16 5.68 0.45
N PHE A 251 9.01 5.00 1.23
CA PHE A 251 8.49 4.18 2.35
C PHE A 251 8.91 4.65 3.74
N SER A 252 9.19 5.94 3.93
CA SER A 252 9.71 6.41 5.22
C SER A 252 8.73 6.13 6.36
N GLY A 253 9.20 5.42 7.37
CA GLY A 253 8.36 5.06 8.51
C GLY A 253 7.34 3.95 8.24
N GLY A 254 7.38 3.30 7.07
CA GLY A 254 6.61 2.08 6.74
C GLY A 254 7.39 0.79 7.01
N MET A 255 6.76 -0.37 6.86
CA MET A 255 7.42 -1.67 7.03
C MET A 255 6.95 -2.67 5.97
N MET A 256 7.76 -3.71 5.77
CA MET A 256 7.34 -4.94 5.14
C MET A 256 6.91 -5.92 6.24
N PRO A 257 5.61 -6.19 6.42
CA PRO A 257 5.14 -7.23 7.32
C PRO A 257 5.57 -8.62 6.84
N SER A 258 5.63 -9.58 7.76
CA SER A 258 5.60 -10.99 7.39
C SER A 258 4.16 -11.46 7.15
N ASP A 259 4.00 -12.47 6.32
CA ASP A 259 2.70 -13.08 6.02
C ASP A 259 2.01 -13.53 7.33
N ASP A 260 2.75 -13.98 8.33
CA ASP A 260 2.23 -14.46 9.62
C ASP A 260 2.00 -13.37 10.68
N LEU A 261 2.45 -12.12 10.48
CA LEU A 261 2.32 -11.05 11.48
C LEU A 261 0.87 -10.84 11.92
N ALA A 262 -0.07 -10.89 10.98
CA ALA A 262 -1.50 -10.74 11.28
C ALA A 262 -2.03 -11.86 12.21
N LEU A 263 -1.45 -13.06 12.15
CA LEU A 263 -1.81 -14.21 12.99
C LEU A 263 -1.31 -14.05 14.43
N ARG A 264 -0.28 -13.22 14.63
CA ARG A 264 0.29 -12.88 15.93
C ARG A 264 -0.49 -11.78 16.65
N CYS A 265 -1.39 -11.08 15.94
CA CYS A 265 -2.22 -10.01 16.48
C CYS A 265 -3.66 -10.51 16.71
N GLN A 266 -3.86 -11.39 17.69
CA GLN A 266 -5.17 -12.01 17.95
C GLN A 266 -5.67 -11.82 19.39
N ASP A 267 -5.19 -10.80 20.10
CA ASP A 267 -5.64 -10.54 21.48
C ASP A 267 -7.14 -10.15 21.51
N ASP A 268 -7.57 -9.25 20.60
CA ASP A 268 -8.96 -8.76 20.51
C ASP A 268 -9.76 -9.29 19.31
N LEU A 269 -9.07 -9.83 18.29
CA LEU A 269 -9.65 -10.31 17.04
C LEU A 269 -9.27 -11.78 16.80
N ARG A 270 -10.17 -12.54 16.18
CA ARG A 270 -9.95 -13.93 15.76
C ARG A 270 -9.90 -14.01 14.25
N LEU A 271 -8.85 -14.63 13.70
CA LEU A 271 -8.73 -14.91 12.28
C LEU A 271 -9.78 -15.95 11.87
N LEU A 272 -10.56 -15.62 10.84
CA LEU A 272 -11.51 -16.51 10.19
C LEU A 272 -10.93 -17.14 8.93
N HIS A 273 -10.37 -16.31 8.06
CA HIS A 273 -9.89 -16.74 6.75
C HIS A 273 -8.64 -15.97 6.35
N ARG A 274 -7.81 -16.63 5.55
CA ARG A 274 -6.61 -16.06 4.97
C ARG A 274 -6.51 -16.47 3.51
N TRP A 275 -6.20 -15.53 2.65
CA TRP A 275 -5.91 -15.77 1.24
C TRP A 275 -4.61 -15.08 0.85
N ARG A 276 -4.05 -15.51 -0.28
CA ARG A 276 -2.85 -14.91 -0.86
C ARG A 276 -3.09 -14.64 -2.33
N TRP A 277 -2.62 -13.50 -2.79
CA TRP A 277 -2.39 -13.22 -4.20
C TRP A 277 -0.89 -13.22 -4.41
N ASP A 278 -0.36 -14.15 -5.20
CA ASP A 278 1.08 -14.19 -5.44
C ASP A 278 1.61 -12.86 -6.00
N GLY A 279 2.90 -12.62 -5.84
CA GLY A 279 3.49 -11.33 -6.17
C GLY A 279 3.35 -10.92 -7.65
N ARG A 280 3.08 -11.85 -8.57
CA ARG A 280 2.92 -11.50 -10.00
C ARG A 280 1.72 -10.58 -10.24
N HIS A 281 0.73 -10.60 -9.36
CA HIS A 281 -0.39 -9.67 -9.42
C HIS A 281 0.06 -8.22 -9.19
N TYR A 282 0.87 -7.96 -8.17
CA TYR A 282 1.39 -6.62 -7.94
C TYR A 282 2.44 -6.26 -8.99
N ALA A 283 3.28 -7.21 -9.39
CA ALA A 283 4.25 -6.98 -10.45
C ALA A 283 3.58 -6.50 -11.75
N ARG A 284 2.54 -7.22 -12.20
CA ARG A 284 1.76 -6.85 -13.39
C ARG A 284 1.02 -5.52 -13.23
N THR A 285 0.54 -5.22 -12.02
CA THR A 285 -0.08 -3.93 -11.69
C THR A 285 0.91 -2.78 -11.86
N SER A 286 2.09 -2.89 -11.25
CA SER A 286 3.13 -1.86 -11.30
C SER A 286 3.69 -1.67 -12.72
N ALA A 287 3.86 -2.77 -13.47
CA ALA A 287 4.26 -2.72 -14.88
C ALA A 287 3.23 -1.96 -15.74
N ALA A 288 1.94 -2.14 -15.48
CA ALA A 288 0.87 -1.43 -16.18
C ALA A 288 0.87 0.08 -15.84
N TRP A 289 1.14 0.45 -14.59
CA TRP A 289 1.31 1.85 -14.18
C TRP A 289 2.52 2.50 -14.85
N LEU A 290 3.68 1.83 -14.85
CA LEU A 290 4.88 2.29 -15.53
C LEU A 290 4.63 2.54 -17.02
N ALA A 291 4.00 1.58 -17.71
CA ALA A 291 3.69 1.71 -19.13
C ALA A 291 2.74 2.88 -19.43
N ARG A 292 1.74 3.11 -18.57
CA ARG A 292 0.82 4.25 -18.68
C ARG A 292 1.50 5.59 -18.44
N MET A 293 2.34 5.65 -17.40
CA MET A 293 3.13 6.82 -17.09
C MET A 293 3.96 7.19 -18.31
N ASP A 294 4.78 6.26 -18.82
CA ASP A 294 5.66 6.46 -19.97
C ASP A 294 4.93 6.94 -21.23
N ALA A 295 3.81 6.29 -21.56
CA ALA A 295 2.99 6.68 -22.71
C ALA A 295 2.40 8.10 -22.58
N ARG A 296 2.27 8.62 -21.36
CA ARG A 296 1.65 9.92 -21.05
C ARG A 296 2.65 10.96 -20.55
N ARG A 297 3.94 10.78 -20.82
CA ARG A 297 4.99 11.72 -20.39
C ARG A 297 4.70 13.17 -20.73
N VAL A 298 4.25 13.45 -21.95
CA VAL A 298 3.95 14.83 -22.39
C VAL A 298 2.86 15.48 -21.55
N THR A 299 1.83 14.73 -21.17
CA THR A 299 0.71 15.25 -20.37
C THR A 299 0.99 15.26 -18.87
N LEU A 300 1.85 14.36 -18.38
CA LEU A 300 2.15 14.23 -16.95
C LEU A 300 3.31 15.13 -16.50
N MET A 301 4.30 15.39 -17.36
CA MET A 301 5.47 16.21 -16.99
C MET A 301 5.09 17.60 -16.45
N PRO A 302 4.12 18.35 -17.01
CA PRO A 302 3.72 19.63 -16.45
C PRO A 302 3.17 19.53 -15.02
N LEU A 303 2.52 18.42 -14.67
CA LEU A 303 2.05 18.17 -13.30
C LEU A 303 3.22 17.97 -12.34
N LEU A 304 4.25 17.24 -12.75
CA LEU A 304 5.48 17.09 -11.96
C LEU A 304 6.22 18.43 -11.84
N ALA A 305 6.28 19.24 -12.90
CA ALA A 305 6.89 20.56 -12.87
C ALA A 305 6.15 21.53 -11.93
N ALA A 306 4.82 21.45 -11.87
CA ALA A 306 4.02 22.26 -10.96
C ALA A 306 4.28 21.91 -9.48
N VAL A 307 4.52 20.63 -9.16
CA VAL A 307 4.75 20.17 -7.78
C VAL A 307 6.21 20.29 -7.38
N TYR A 308 7.13 19.78 -8.19
CA TYR A 308 8.55 19.67 -7.86
C TYR A 308 9.43 20.78 -8.45
N GLY A 309 8.87 21.63 -9.30
CA GLY A 309 9.59 22.66 -10.05
C GLY A 309 10.20 22.14 -11.37
N GLU A 310 10.26 23.01 -12.37
CA GLU A 310 10.75 22.71 -13.72
C GLU A 310 12.13 22.04 -13.75
N ARG A 311 13.03 22.46 -12.86
CA ARG A 311 14.39 21.94 -12.78
C ARG A 311 14.42 20.49 -12.30
N ASP A 312 13.60 20.16 -11.32
CA ASP A 312 13.68 18.89 -10.59
C ASP A 312 12.65 17.86 -11.10
N ALA A 313 11.66 18.29 -11.90
CA ALA A 313 10.66 17.41 -12.52
C ALA A 313 11.23 16.26 -13.37
N PRO A 314 12.27 16.43 -14.19
CA PRO A 314 12.87 15.30 -14.92
C PRO A 314 13.50 14.25 -14.00
N VAL A 315 14.07 14.68 -12.86
CA VAL A 315 14.61 13.76 -11.86
C VAL A 315 13.46 13.01 -11.20
N TRP A 316 12.42 13.71 -10.77
CA TRP A 316 11.23 13.10 -10.15
C TRP A 316 10.49 12.16 -11.09
N TRP A 317 10.44 12.46 -12.39
CA TRP A 317 9.96 11.54 -13.42
C TRP A 317 10.69 10.20 -13.34
N THR A 318 12.02 10.25 -13.30
CA THR A 318 12.85 9.07 -13.16
C THR A 318 12.62 8.39 -11.81
N ARG A 319 12.50 9.14 -10.70
CA ARG A 319 12.19 8.56 -9.38
C ARG A 319 10.89 7.77 -9.37
N TRP A 320 9.82 8.30 -9.96
CA TRP A 320 8.54 7.61 -10.08
C TRP A 320 8.64 6.35 -10.96
N ARG A 321 9.40 6.41 -12.07
CA ARG A 321 9.70 5.20 -12.86
C ARG A 321 10.46 4.16 -12.04
N LEU A 322 11.48 4.56 -11.29
CA LEU A 322 12.26 3.66 -10.44
C LEU A 322 11.40 3.03 -9.35
N PHE A 323 10.47 3.78 -8.77
CA PHE A 323 9.48 3.26 -7.84
C PHE A 323 8.68 2.12 -8.47
N PHE A 324 8.05 2.35 -9.63
CA PHE A 324 7.26 1.31 -10.30
C PHE A 324 8.10 0.11 -10.76
N ILE A 325 9.29 0.33 -11.31
CA ILE A 325 10.23 -0.74 -11.66
C ILE A 325 10.58 -1.57 -10.42
N SER A 326 10.84 -0.91 -9.30
CA SER A 326 11.29 -1.62 -8.11
C SER A 326 10.17 -2.40 -7.43
N VAL A 327 8.94 -1.88 -7.43
CA VAL A 327 7.74 -2.65 -7.01
C VAL A 327 7.53 -3.84 -7.94
N GLU A 328 7.66 -3.65 -9.25
CA GLU A 328 7.53 -4.73 -10.23
C GLU A 328 8.55 -5.84 -9.98
N GLU A 329 9.83 -5.50 -9.79
CA GLU A 329 10.89 -6.46 -9.54
C GLU A 329 10.80 -7.12 -8.16
N LEU A 330 10.38 -6.38 -7.12
CA LEU A 330 10.17 -6.90 -5.77
C LEU A 330 9.11 -8.01 -5.78
N PHE A 331 7.91 -7.69 -6.25
CA PHE A 331 6.81 -8.65 -6.24
C PHE A 331 6.92 -9.67 -7.37
N GLY A 332 7.66 -9.40 -8.45
CA GLY A 332 7.93 -10.38 -9.51
C GLY A 332 9.04 -11.37 -9.14
N TYR A 333 9.80 -11.12 -8.08
CA TYR A 333 10.96 -11.91 -7.70
C TYR A 333 10.58 -13.37 -7.40
N ALA A 334 11.37 -14.31 -7.95
CA ALA A 334 11.14 -15.75 -7.83
C ALA A 334 9.68 -16.14 -8.16
N GLU A 335 9.19 -15.65 -9.30
CA GLU A 335 7.82 -15.88 -9.79
C GLU A 335 6.72 -15.44 -8.81
N GLY A 336 7.00 -14.43 -7.99
CA GLY A 336 6.07 -13.92 -6.97
C GLY A 336 6.01 -14.76 -5.69
N GLY A 337 7.03 -15.59 -5.44
CA GLY A 337 7.08 -16.50 -4.30
C GLY A 337 7.78 -15.97 -3.05
N GLN A 338 8.28 -14.73 -3.04
CA GLN A 338 8.98 -14.12 -1.90
C GLN A 338 8.18 -12.99 -1.24
N TRP A 339 7.58 -12.12 -2.06
CA TRP A 339 6.69 -11.05 -1.63
C TRP A 339 5.36 -11.17 -2.34
N TRP A 340 4.27 -10.93 -1.63
CA TRP A 340 2.91 -11.09 -2.15
C TRP A 340 1.92 -10.21 -1.39
N VAL A 341 0.64 -10.33 -1.75
CA VAL A 341 -0.45 -9.65 -1.04
C VAL A 341 -1.26 -10.66 -0.23
N GLY A 342 -1.33 -10.41 1.07
CA GLY A 342 -2.10 -11.19 2.04
C GLY A 342 -3.47 -10.57 2.28
N HIS A 343 -4.50 -11.40 2.30
CA HIS A 343 -5.84 -11.01 2.71
C HIS A 343 -6.20 -11.76 3.99
N TYR A 344 -6.73 -11.06 4.97
CA TYR A 344 -7.07 -11.62 6.27
C TYR A 344 -8.46 -11.13 6.66
N LEU A 345 -9.35 -12.07 6.96
CA LEU A 345 -10.67 -11.77 7.51
C LEU A 345 -10.68 -12.16 8.99
N PHE A 346 -11.06 -11.22 9.83
CA PHE A 346 -11.18 -11.39 11.27
C PHE A 346 -12.61 -11.12 11.72
N GLU A 347 -12.93 -11.63 12.90
CA GLU A 347 -14.08 -11.22 13.69
C GLU A 347 -13.64 -10.85 15.11
N LYS A 348 -14.56 -10.26 15.87
CA LYS A 348 -14.33 -9.91 17.27
C LYS A 348 -14.27 -11.15 18.16
N ARG A 349 -13.35 -11.16 19.14
CA ARG A 349 -13.26 -12.24 20.14
C ARG A 349 -14.31 -12.14 21.25
#